data_AF-A0A4V3P4U2-F1
#
_entry.id   AF-A0A4V3P4U2-F1
#
_cell.length_a   1.000
_cell.length_b   1.000
_cell.length_c   1.000
_cell.angle_alpha   90.00
_cell.angle_beta   90.00
_cell.angle_gamma   90.00
#
_symmetry.space_group_name_H-M   'P 1'
#
loop_
_entity.id
_entity.type
_entity.pdbx_description
1 polymer ?
#
loop_
_entity_poly.entity_id
_entity_poly.type
_entity_poly.pdbx_seq_one_letter_code
_entity_poly.pdbx_strand_id
1 'polypeptide(L)'
;MKKILLALSFLGILSLNAQIRIKMVDPSDNTVILRNYGGSTVDVSSYWFCNFPSYAQISGMAINSGLTNLASGEEVSITSSINFGTADAEFGLYTTNSSGFTDDMIDYLQWGSASHQRESVANAAGIWVTGTFLSVSPPFEYTGTGSENGVANWGTTLSVNDFSVNSFSLSPNPSSSILSLKFPQVINDGTLSIYNVLGETILNKKLPLNNALEIDVSNFNQGLYLVKINNQVKRFIKR
;
A
#
# COMPACT_ATOMS: atom_id res chain seq x y z
N MET A 1 -15.11 -36.43 29.06
CA MET A 1 -13.81 -35.73 29.01
C MET A 1 -13.82 -34.82 27.79
N LYS A 2 -13.91 -33.49 27.97
CA LYS A 2 -13.91 -32.52 26.87
C LYS A 2 -12.49 -32.45 26.29
N LYS A 3 -12.32 -32.85 25.03
CA LYS A 3 -11.08 -32.64 24.28
C LYS A 3 -10.96 -31.13 24.01
N ILE A 4 -10.07 -30.46 24.74
CA ILE A 4 -9.67 -29.08 24.47
C ILE A 4 -8.79 -29.15 23.23
N LEU A 5 -9.30 -28.64 22.11
CA LEU A 5 -8.53 -28.45 20.89
C LEU A 5 -7.62 -27.23 21.13
N LEU A 6 -6.35 -27.49 21.43
CA LEU A 6 -5.34 -26.43 21.54
C LEU A 6 -5.07 -25.93 20.12
N ALA A 7 -5.61 -24.77 19.77
CA ALA A 7 -5.25 -24.07 18.55
C ALA A 7 -3.77 -23.66 18.69
N LEU A 8 -2.88 -24.38 17.99
CA LEU A 8 -1.50 -23.96 17.80
C LEU A 8 -1.54 -22.67 16.97
N SER A 9 -1.52 -21.52 17.64
CA SER A 9 -1.23 -20.26 16.97
C SER A 9 0.13 -20.42 16.31
N PHE A 10 0.17 -20.32 14.98
CA PHE A 10 1.40 -20.34 14.19
C PHE A 10 2.21 -19.09 14.56
N LEU A 11 3.02 -19.21 15.63
CA LEU A 11 3.95 -18.17 16.05
C LEU A 11 5.08 -18.21 15.02
N GLY A 12 5.07 -17.28 14.06
CA GLY A 12 6.13 -17.15 13.08
C GLY A 12 7.49 -17.12 13.78
N ILE A 13 8.40 -18.01 13.36
CA ILE A 13 9.73 -18.09 13.95
C ILE A 13 10.50 -16.85 13.48
N LEU A 14 10.67 -15.89 14.37
CA LEU A 14 11.52 -14.72 14.11
C LEU A 14 12.97 -15.20 13.96
N SER A 15 13.63 -14.79 12.88
CA SER A 15 15.07 -14.98 12.71
C SER A 15 15.83 -14.19 13.78
N LEU A 16 16.86 -14.76 14.40
CA LEU A 16 17.69 -14.02 15.38
C LEU A 16 18.65 -13.01 14.72
N ASN A 17 18.83 -13.08 13.41
CA ASN A 17 19.61 -12.13 12.61
C ASN A 17 18.70 -11.14 11.91
N ALA A 18 19.25 -10.03 11.44
CA ALA A 18 18.56 -9.10 10.55
C ALA A 18 18.20 -9.80 9.23
N GLN A 19 17.05 -9.48 8.69
CA GLN A 19 16.56 -10.04 7.43
C GLN A 19 15.87 -8.91 6.66
N ILE A 20 16.68 -8.14 5.92
CA ILE A 20 16.17 -7.02 5.14
C ILE A 20 15.56 -7.55 3.85
N ARG A 21 14.33 -7.12 3.58
CA ARG A 21 13.61 -7.40 2.34
C ARG A 21 13.05 -6.12 1.76
N ILE A 22 12.85 -6.14 0.45
CA ILE A 22 12.03 -5.16 -0.23
C ILE A 22 10.58 -5.46 0.15
N LYS A 23 9.93 -4.52 0.83
CA LYS A 23 8.52 -4.62 1.19
C LYS A 23 7.63 -4.10 0.06
N MET A 24 8.04 -3.01 -0.59
CA MET A 24 7.26 -2.39 -1.66
C MET A 24 8.16 -1.70 -2.68
N VAL A 25 7.74 -1.75 -3.95
CA VAL A 25 8.27 -0.90 -5.03
C VAL A 25 7.11 -0.23 -5.75
N ASP A 26 7.13 1.10 -5.82
CA ASP A 26 6.25 1.90 -6.66
C ASP A 26 7.08 2.59 -7.77
N PRO A 27 7.05 2.08 -9.01
CA PRO A 27 7.72 2.71 -10.13
C PRO A 27 7.15 4.07 -10.54
N SER A 28 5.89 4.39 -10.20
CA SER A 28 5.25 5.67 -10.56
C SER A 28 5.77 6.81 -9.69
N ASP A 29 5.92 6.53 -8.40
CA ASP A 29 6.46 7.46 -7.40
C ASP A 29 7.96 7.26 -7.13
N ASN A 30 8.59 6.38 -7.90
CA ASN A 30 10.01 5.99 -7.79
C ASN A 30 10.44 5.67 -6.34
N THR A 31 9.55 5.03 -5.58
CA THR A 31 9.68 4.83 -4.14
C THR A 31 9.85 3.35 -3.81
N VAL A 32 10.70 3.07 -2.82
CA VAL A 32 10.93 1.72 -2.28
C VAL A 32 10.72 1.74 -0.78
N ILE A 33 10.04 0.73 -0.25
CA ILE A 33 9.98 0.46 1.18
C ILE A 33 10.82 -0.76 1.47
N LEU A 34 11.79 -0.63 2.37
CA LEU A 34 12.52 -1.76 2.94
C LEU A 34 11.96 -2.08 4.33
N ARG A 35 11.94 -3.35 4.68
CA ARG A 35 11.53 -3.84 6.00
C ARG A 35 12.54 -4.82 6.55
N ASN A 36 12.78 -4.77 7.86
CA ASN A 36 13.51 -5.81 8.57
C ASN A 36 12.54 -6.86 9.13
N TYR A 37 12.55 -8.06 8.54
CA TYR A 37 11.76 -9.21 9.02
C TYR A 37 12.51 -10.05 10.07
N GLY A 38 13.78 -9.72 10.30
CA GLY A 38 14.64 -10.39 11.26
C GLY A 38 14.58 -9.76 12.65
N GLY A 39 15.22 -10.41 13.61
CA GLY A 39 15.16 -10.07 15.03
C GLY A 39 16.27 -9.15 15.52
N SER A 40 17.29 -8.87 14.72
CA SER A 40 18.37 -7.94 15.07
C SER A 40 18.33 -6.67 14.24
N THR A 41 18.75 -5.55 14.83
CA THR A 41 18.87 -4.27 14.14
C THR A 41 20.02 -4.27 13.13
N VAL A 42 19.85 -3.61 11.98
CA VAL A 42 20.90 -3.38 10.99
C VAL A 42 20.73 -2.01 10.35
N ASP A 43 21.83 -1.32 10.07
CA ASP A 43 21.83 -0.10 9.27
C ASP A 43 21.93 -0.44 7.78
N VAL A 44 20.93 -0.03 7.01
CA VAL A 44 20.87 -0.23 5.55
C VAL A 44 21.44 0.94 4.75
N SER A 45 21.98 1.98 5.40
CA SER A 45 22.51 3.16 4.71
C SER A 45 23.58 2.83 3.65
N SER A 46 24.34 1.75 3.84
CA SER A 46 25.36 1.27 2.92
C SER A 46 24.84 0.40 1.77
N TYR A 47 23.57 0.01 1.79
CA TYR A 47 22.97 -0.89 0.79
C TYR A 47 22.75 -0.15 -0.53
N TRP A 48 22.56 -0.92 -1.59
CA TRP A 48 22.48 -0.41 -2.96
C TRP A 48 21.19 -0.86 -3.65
N PHE A 49 20.59 0.08 -4.38
CA PHE A 49 19.51 -0.18 -5.33
C PHE A 49 20.08 -0.36 -6.73
N CYS A 50 19.43 -1.21 -7.51
CA CYS A 50 19.73 -1.42 -8.91
C CYS A 50 18.45 -1.50 -9.75
N ASN A 51 18.47 -0.82 -10.89
CA ASN A 51 17.70 -1.15 -12.08
C ASN A 51 18.71 -1.08 -13.22
N PHE A 52 19.13 -2.23 -13.75
CA PHE A 52 20.32 -2.31 -14.59
C PHE A 52 20.21 -1.38 -15.81
N PRO A 53 21.28 -0.64 -16.16
CA PRO A 53 22.64 -0.66 -15.59
C PRO A 53 22.88 0.34 -14.45
N SER A 54 21.83 0.96 -13.91
CA SER A 54 21.93 2.02 -12.91
C SER A 54 22.02 1.47 -11.49
N TYR A 55 22.91 2.08 -10.69
CA TYR A 55 23.13 1.74 -9.28
C TYR A 55 23.20 3.01 -8.45
N ALA A 56 22.64 2.97 -7.24
CA ALA A 56 22.80 4.05 -6.27
C ALA A 56 22.73 3.52 -4.84
N GLN A 57 23.52 4.12 -3.96
CA GLN A 57 23.58 3.77 -2.54
C GLN A 57 22.51 4.53 -1.75
N ILE A 58 21.92 3.87 -0.74
CA ILE A 58 20.83 4.44 0.08
C ILE A 58 21.26 5.72 0.80
N SER A 59 22.50 5.81 1.27
CA SER A 59 23.06 7.00 1.92
C SER A 59 22.98 8.29 1.08
N GLY A 60 22.87 8.16 -0.26
CA GLY A 60 22.71 9.28 -1.19
C GLY A 60 21.27 9.58 -1.61
N MET A 61 20.27 8.90 -1.03
CA MET A 61 18.85 9.02 -1.40
C MET A 61 18.03 9.76 -0.36
N ALA A 62 16.87 10.27 -0.77
CA ALA A 62 15.95 10.93 0.15
C ALA A 62 15.13 9.89 0.94
N ILE A 63 15.10 10.04 2.26
CA ILE A 63 14.24 9.25 3.15
C ILE A 63 12.90 9.96 3.30
N ASN A 64 11.82 9.32 2.88
CA ASN A 64 10.46 9.84 2.99
C ASN A 64 9.89 9.62 4.40
N SER A 65 10.18 8.46 5.00
CA SER A 65 9.79 8.09 6.37
C SER A 65 10.66 6.96 6.92
N GLY A 66 10.69 6.81 8.25
CA GLY A 66 11.50 5.80 8.93
C GLY A 66 12.98 6.20 9.09
N LEU A 67 13.82 5.23 9.47
CA LEU A 67 15.26 5.39 9.67
C LEU A 67 16.01 4.24 9.00
N THR A 68 17.23 4.48 8.51
CA THR A 68 18.05 3.42 7.89
C THR A 68 18.56 2.39 8.90
N ASN A 69 18.64 2.75 10.19
CA ASN A 69 18.94 1.82 11.27
C ASN A 69 17.67 1.03 11.67
N LEU A 70 17.37 -0.01 10.90
CA LEU A 70 16.11 -0.77 10.98
C LEU A 70 16.16 -1.80 12.11
N ALA A 71 15.41 -1.55 13.19
CA ALA A 71 15.13 -2.56 14.20
C ALA A 71 14.19 -3.65 13.66
N SER A 72 14.01 -4.73 14.41
CA SER A 72 13.10 -5.82 14.07
C SER A 72 11.69 -5.30 13.79
N GLY A 73 11.16 -5.55 12.59
CA GLY A 73 9.83 -5.15 12.17
C GLY A 73 9.69 -3.70 11.68
N GLU A 74 10.75 -2.90 11.74
CA GLU A 74 10.75 -1.51 11.28
C GLU A 74 10.90 -1.41 9.75
N GLU A 75 10.46 -0.28 9.22
CA GLU A 75 10.46 0.05 7.80
C GLU A 75 11.13 1.40 7.53
N VAL A 76 11.68 1.54 6.32
CA VAL A 76 12.17 2.82 5.79
C VAL A 76 11.64 3.00 4.37
N SER A 77 11.04 4.16 4.11
CA SER A 77 10.57 4.56 2.79
C SER A 77 11.59 5.50 2.16
N ILE A 78 12.03 5.17 0.94
CA ILE A 78 13.14 5.81 0.26
C ILE A 78 12.67 6.23 -1.13
N THR A 79 12.85 7.51 -1.48
CA THR A 79 12.75 7.95 -2.88
C THR A 79 14.06 7.60 -3.58
N SER A 80 13.97 6.69 -4.53
CA SER A 80 15.12 6.25 -5.31
C SER A 80 15.65 7.36 -6.20
N SER A 81 16.97 7.44 -6.36
CA SER A 81 17.63 8.31 -7.34
C SER A 81 17.81 7.64 -8.71
N ILE A 82 17.57 6.34 -8.82
CA ILE A 82 17.54 5.61 -10.09
C ILE A 82 16.11 5.44 -10.58
N ASN A 83 15.88 5.57 -11.88
CA ASN A 83 14.54 5.44 -12.48
C ASN A 83 14.18 3.96 -12.64
N PHE A 84 13.03 3.57 -12.12
CA PHE A 84 12.56 2.18 -12.22
C PHE A 84 11.86 1.84 -13.53
N GLY A 85 11.27 2.79 -14.26
CA GLY A 85 10.47 2.47 -15.46
C GLY A 85 9.13 1.82 -15.10
N THR A 86 8.02 2.42 -15.53
CA THR A 86 6.69 2.02 -15.05
C THR A 86 6.10 0.80 -15.74
N ALA A 87 6.54 0.49 -16.96
CA ALA A 87 5.96 -0.57 -17.79
C ALA A 87 6.75 -1.90 -17.70
N ASP A 88 8.07 -1.82 -17.69
CA ASP A 88 8.96 -2.98 -17.82
C ASP A 88 10.34 -2.63 -17.27
N ALA A 89 10.78 -3.38 -16.26
CA ALA A 89 12.08 -3.23 -15.62
C ALA A 89 12.33 -4.28 -14.52
N GLU A 90 13.51 -4.17 -13.92
CA GLU A 90 13.94 -4.96 -12.77
C GLU A 90 14.36 -4.08 -11.59
N PHE A 91 14.30 -4.64 -10.39
CA PHE A 91 14.82 -4.02 -9.19
C PHE A 91 15.56 -5.03 -8.32
N GLY A 92 16.81 -4.72 -7.99
CA GLY A 92 17.65 -5.53 -7.10
C GLY A 92 18.15 -4.73 -5.89
N LEU A 93 18.17 -5.39 -4.74
CA LEU A 93 18.72 -4.87 -3.48
C LEU A 93 20.02 -5.61 -3.13
N TYR A 94 21.07 -4.86 -2.81
CA TYR A 94 22.40 -5.41 -2.51
C TYR A 94 22.95 -4.83 -1.20
N THR A 95 23.70 -5.64 -0.45
CA THR A 95 24.34 -5.20 0.80
C THR A 95 25.62 -4.39 0.59
N THR A 96 26.30 -4.61 -0.53
CA THR A 96 27.55 -3.93 -0.91
C THR A 96 27.75 -3.99 -2.43
N ASN A 97 28.88 -3.47 -2.91
CA ASN A 97 29.26 -3.39 -4.32
C ASN A 97 30.51 -4.25 -4.66
N SER A 98 30.72 -5.36 -3.93
CA SER A 98 32.06 -5.96 -3.79
C SER A 98 32.54 -6.77 -4.99
N SER A 99 31.64 -7.42 -5.75
CA SER A 99 31.96 -8.25 -6.93
C SER A 99 31.12 -7.89 -8.17
N GLY A 100 31.03 -6.61 -8.53
CA GLY A 100 30.23 -6.19 -9.70
C GLY A 100 28.73 -6.50 -9.55
N PHE A 101 28.25 -6.54 -8.31
CA PHE A 101 26.86 -6.82 -7.94
C PHE A 101 26.39 -8.21 -8.36
N THR A 102 27.20 -9.25 -8.11
CA THR A 102 26.85 -10.65 -8.43
C THR A 102 26.61 -11.50 -7.18
N ASP A 103 27.40 -11.32 -6.13
CA ASP A 103 27.31 -12.14 -4.91
C ASP A 103 26.50 -11.49 -3.77
N ASP A 104 26.26 -10.18 -3.87
CA ASP A 104 25.76 -9.37 -2.75
C ASP A 104 24.24 -9.11 -2.81
N MET A 105 23.54 -9.70 -3.79
CA MET A 105 22.10 -9.50 -3.97
C MET A 105 21.34 -10.24 -2.89
N ILE A 106 20.47 -9.53 -2.17
CA ILE A 106 19.66 -10.10 -1.09
C ILE A 106 18.17 -10.12 -1.40
N ASP A 107 17.71 -9.35 -2.38
CA ASP A 107 16.32 -9.36 -2.81
C ASP A 107 16.16 -8.85 -4.23
N TYR A 108 15.11 -9.29 -4.91
CA TYR A 108 14.88 -9.02 -6.33
C TYR A 108 13.42 -9.16 -6.72
N LEU A 109 13.01 -8.35 -7.69
CA LEU A 109 11.79 -8.51 -8.47
C LEU A 109 11.98 -7.92 -9.87
N GLN A 110 11.14 -8.37 -10.80
CA GLN A 110 11.02 -7.79 -12.14
C GLN A 110 9.56 -7.78 -12.59
N TRP A 111 9.22 -6.86 -13.50
CA TRP A 111 7.87 -6.68 -14.04
C TRP A 111 7.89 -6.37 -15.52
N GLY A 112 6.74 -6.55 -16.18
CA GLY A 112 6.57 -6.34 -17.61
C GLY A 112 7.02 -7.54 -18.45
N SER A 113 8.26 -8.00 -18.25
CA SER A 113 8.82 -9.16 -18.96
C SER A 113 9.83 -9.96 -18.13
N ALA A 114 10.16 -11.15 -18.63
CA ALA A 114 11.23 -12.01 -18.11
C ALA A 114 12.60 -11.60 -18.71
N SER A 115 13.69 -12.25 -18.26
CA SER A 115 15.01 -12.18 -18.94
C SER A 115 15.72 -10.81 -18.86
N HIS A 116 15.45 -10.02 -17.83
CA HIS A 116 16.26 -8.85 -17.50
C HIS A 116 17.68 -9.25 -17.05
N GLN A 117 18.61 -8.30 -17.11
CA GLN A 117 20.04 -8.57 -16.97
C GLN A 117 20.39 -9.22 -15.63
N ARG A 118 19.74 -8.82 -14.54
CA ARG A 118 20.02 -9.32 -13.19
C ARG A 118 19.14 -10.51 -12.77
N GLU A 119 18.22 -10.97 -13.62
CA GLU A 119 17.43 -12.20 -13.37
C GLU A 119 18.36 -13.41 -13.13
N SER A 120 19.40 -13.56 -13.95
CA SER A 120 20.35 -14.66 -13.83
C SER A 120 21.12 -14.63 -12.50
N VAL A 121 21.42 -13.43 -11.98
CA VAL A 121 22.06 -13.21 -10.68
C VAL A 121 21.11 -13.58 -9.54
N ALA A 122 19.86 -13.11 -9.62
CA ALA A 122 18.83 -13.41 -8.62
C ALA A 122 18.49 -14.91 -8.56
N ASN A 123 18.48 -15.59 -9.71
CA ASN A 123 18.31 -17.04 -9.78
C ASN A 123 19.53 -17.78 -9.20
N ALA A 124 20.75 -17.34 -9.50
CA ALA A 124 21.97 -17.93 -8.90
C ALA A 124 22.01 -17.77 -7.37
N ALA A 125 21.48 -16.67 -6.85
CA ALA A 125 21.31 -16.43 -5.41
C ALA A 125 20.12 -17.21 -4.79
N GLY A 126 19.31 -17.89 -5.59
CA GLY A 126 18.15 -18.67 -5.11
C GLY A 126 16.97 -17.82 -4.60
N ILE A 127 16.92 -16.53 -4.98
CA ILE A 127 15.87 -15.59 -4.55
C ILE A 127 14.83 -15.32 -5.64
N TRP A 128 15.10 -15.72 -6.89
CA TRP A 128 14.18 -15.61 -8.01
C TRP A 128 14.16 -16.87 -8.88
N VAL A 129 13.10 -17.02 -9.67
CA VAL A 129 12.96 -18.13 -10.63
C VAL A 129 13.04 -17.56 -12.03
N THR A 130 14.00 -18.03 -12.82
CA THR A 130 14.16 -17.61 -14.23
C THR A 130 12.87 -17.80 -15.03
N GLY A 131 12.55 -16.81 -15.85
CA GLY A 131 11.35 -16.79 -16.69
C GLY A 131 10.11 -16.21 -15.99
N THR A 132 10.21 -15.80 -14.73
CA THR A 132 9.08 -15.28 -13.96
C THR A 132 9.15 -13.77 -13.77
N PHE A 133 7.98 -13.11 -13.80
CA PHE A 133 7.86 -11.66 -13.66
C PHE A 133 6.47 -11.28 -13.17
N LEU A 134 6.35 -10.09 -12.60
CA LEU A 134 5.07 -9.53 -12.18
C LEU A 134 4.29 -9.02 -13.40
N SER A 135 3.13 -9.61 -13.62
CA SER A 135 2.18 -9.24 -14.69
C SER A 135 0.97 -8.47 -14.15
N VAL A 136 1.13 -7.83 -12.98
CA VAL A 136 0.12 -7.02 -12.30
C VAL A 136 0.52 -5.54 -12.33
N SER A 137 -0.39 -4.64 -11.98
CA SER A 137 -0.06 -3.20 -11.92
C SER A 137 0.61 -2.83 -10.58
N PRO A 138 1.62 -1.95 -10.56
CA PRO A 138 2.18 -1.45 -9.31
C PRO A 138 1.15 -0.63 -8.49
N PRO A 139 1.42 -0.35 -7.20
CA PRO A 139 2.64 -0.70 -6.46
C PRO A 139 2.77 -2.18 -6.15
N PHE A 140 3.98 -2.71 -6.31
CA PHE A 140 4.31 -4.11 -6.04
C PHE A 140 4.63 -4.27 -4.56
N GLU A 141 3.97 -5.21 -3.89
CA GLU A 141 4.14 -5.47 -2.46
C GLU A 141 4.54 -6.92 -2.22
N TYR A 142 5.54 -7.11 -1.36
CA TYR A 142 5.90 -8.42 -0.85
C TYR A 142 4.89 -8.86 0.23
N THR A 143 4.28 -10.03 0.03
CA THR A 143 3.22 -10.59 0.87
C THR A 143 3.70 -11.69 1.83
N GLY A 144 4.98 -12.05 1.75
CA GLY A 144 5.60 -13.06 2.60
C GLY A 144 5.91 -12.57 4.02
N THR A 145 6.54 -13.48 4.77
CA THR A 145 6.98 -13.29 6.16
C THR A 145 8.48 -12.99 6.28
N GLY A 146 9.18 -12.91 5.14
CA GLY A 146 10.58 -12.51 5.02
C GLY A 146 11.49 -13.63 4.51
N SER A 147 11.02 -14.89 4.61
CA SER A 147 11.80 -16.08 4.25
C SER A 147 11.47 -16.61 2.85
N GLU A 148 10.34 -16.20 2.28
CA GLU A 148 9.85 -16.69 1.00
C GLU A 148 10.43 -15.89 -0.17
N ASN A 149 10.69 -16.57 -1.29
CA ASN A 149 11.35 -16.01 -2.47
C ASN A 149 10.51 -16.20 -3.74
N GLY A 150 10.86 -15.48 -4.81
CA GLY A 150 10.21 -15.58 -6.11
C GLY A 150 8.84 -14.89 -6.22
N VAL A 151 8.35 -14.82 -7.46
CA VAL A 151 7.19 -14.02 -7.88
C VAL A 151 5.90 -14.32 -7.11
N ALA A 152 5.72 -15.53 -6.58
CA ALA A 152 4.48 -15.93 -5.88
C ALA A 152 4.26 -15.19 -4.56
N ASN A 153 5.30 -14.58 -3.99
CA ASN A 153 5.25 -13.82 -2.74
C ASN A 153 5.15 -12.31 -2.99
N TRP A 154 4.79 -11.94 -4.21
CA TRP A 154 4.59 -10.57 -4.63
C TRP A 154 3.17 -10.41 -5.16
N GLY A 155 2.55 -9.30 -4.81
CA GLY A 155 1.23 -8.93 -5.28
C GLY A 155 1.10 -7.42 -5.41
N THR A 156 -0.13 -6.97 -5.55
CA THR A 156 -0.46 -5.56 -5.50
C THR A 156 -1.09 -5.25 -4.16
N THR A 157 -0.77 -4.11 -3.56
CA THR A 157 -1.66 -3.59 -2.53
C THR A 157 -3.04 -3.42 -3.18
N LEU A 158 -4.09 -4.04 -2.62
CA LEU A 158 -5.41 -3.41 -2.70
C LEU A 158 -5.39 -2.25 -1.71
N SER A 159 -4.52 -1.27 -1.96
CA SER A 159 -4.51 -0.06 -1.16
C SER A 159 -5.83 0.63 -1.43
N VAL A 160 -6.70 0.63 -0.41
CA VAL A 160 -7.64 1.73 -0.25
C VAL A 160 -6.74 2.93 -0.04
N ASN A 161 -6.39 3.62 -1.14
CA ASN A 161 -5.86 4.98 -1.09
C ASN A 161 -6.60 5.68 0.04
N ASP A 162 -5.85 6.07 1.06
CA ASP A 162 -6.39 6.77 2.22
C ASP A 162 -7.34 7.86 1.69
N PHE A 163 -8.63 7.71 1.99
CA PHE A 163 -9.72 8.36 1.26
C PHE A 163 -9.81 9.83 1.70
N SER A 164 -8.79 10.62 1.34
CA SER A 164 -8.49 11.87 2.04
C SER A 164 -8.06 13.01 1.12
N VAL A 165 -8.65 13.14 -0.08
CA VAL A 165 -8.59 14.43 -0.81
C VAL A 165 -9.93 14.86 -1.44
N ASN A 166 -10.88 13.95 -1.69
CA ASN A 166 -12.15 14.28 -2.36
C ASN A 166 -13.41 14.05 -1.50
N SER A 167 -13.30 13.94 -0.17
CA SER A 167 -14.46 13.59 0.67
C SER A 167 -15.39 14.79 0.95
N PHE A 168 -16.70 14.62 0.73
CA PHE A 168 -17.71 15.64 1.10
C PHE A 168 -17.87 15.74 2.63
N SER A 169 -18.32 16.86 3.20
CA SER A 169 -18.58 16.99 4.65
C SER A 169 -20.08 17.10 4.95
N LEU A 170 -20.48 16.68 6.15
CA LEU A 170 -21.86 16.70 6.66
C LEU A 170 -21.93 17.54 7.93
N SER A 171 -22.84 18.52 7.99
CA SER A 171 -23.09 19.29 9.21
C SER A 171 -24.52 19.82 9.31
N PRO A 172 -25.06 20.04 10.51
CA PRO A 172 -24.55 19.55 11.79
C PRO A 172 -24.72 18.02 11.89
N ASN A 173 -23.89 17.39 12.71
CA ASN A 173 -24.08 15.99 13.10
C ASN A 173 -23.89 15.89 14.62
N PRO A 174 -24.95 15.66 15.42
CA PRO A 174 -26.31 15.30 14.99
C PRO A 174 -27.11 16.45 14.33
N SER A 175 -28.04 16.13 13.43
CA SER A 175 -28.96 17.09 12.79
C SER A 175 -30.41 16.86 13.25
N SER A 176 -31.20 17.92 13.35
CA SER A 176 -32.63 17.88 13.72
C SER A 176 -33.57 18.25 12.57
N SER A 177 -33.15 19.14 11.66
CA SER A 177 -34.00 19.66 10.58
C SER A 177 -33.27 19.76 9.25
N ILE A 178 -32.15 20.49 9.18
CA ILE A 178 -31.40 20.68 7.94
C ILE A 178 -30.04 20.01 8.07
N LEU A 179 -29.69 19.18 7.08
CA LEU A 179 -28.37 18.61 6.90
C LEU A 179 -27.69 19.29 5.72
N SER A 180 -26.58 19.98 5.97
CA SER A 180 -25.71 20.60 4.98
C SER A 180 -24.64 19.62 4.51
N LEU A 181 -24.52 19.50 3.19
CA LEU A 181 -23.48 18.77 2.50
C LEU A 181 -22.57 19.77 1.80
N LYS A 182 -21.27 19.75 2.09
CA LYS A 182 -20.27 20.57 1.37
C LYS A 182 -19.30 19.70 0.61
N PHE A 183 -19.03 20.08 -0.64
CA PHE A 183 -18.16 19.37 -1.55
C PHE A 183 -16.87 20.19 -1.76
N PRO A 184 -15.68 19.55 -1.83
CA PRO A 184 -14.44 20.25 -2.18
C PRO A 184 -14.45 20.81 -3.61
N GLN A 185 -15.27 20.21 -4.49
CA GLN A 185 -15.46 20.63 -5.88
C GLN A 185 -16.87 20.26 -6.38
N VAL A 186 -17.33 20.90 -7.45
CA VAL A 186 -18.63 20.61 -8.07
C VAL A 186 -18.63 19.18 -8.64
N ILE A 187 -19.68 18.42 -8.36
CA ILE A 187 -19.82 17.03 -8.84
C ILE A 187 -20.78 17.02 -10.03
N ASN A 188 -20.25 16.73 -11.22
CA ASN A 188 -21.06 16.53 -12.42
C ASN A 188 -21.70 15.12 -12.37
N ASP A 189 -23.01 15.04 -12.67
CA ASP A 189 -23.78 13.78 -12.74
C ASP A 189 -23.77 12.89 -11.48
N GLY A 190 -23.55 13.47 -10.30
CA GLY A 190 -23.60 12.75 -9.03
C GLY A 190 -25.02 12.42 -8.57
N THR A 191 -25.18 11.30 -7.86
CA THR A 191 -26.44 10.92 -7.20
C THR A 191 -26.24 10.83 -5.68
N LEU A 192 -27.10 11.50 -4.94
CA LEU A 192 -27.23 11.40 -3.49
C LEU A 192 -28.22 10.29 -3.14
N SER A 193 -27.82 9.38 -2.26
CA SER A 193 -28.74 8.42 -1.65
C SER A 193 -28.58 8.43 -0.12
N ILE A 194 -29.69 8.41 0.61
CA ILE A 194 -29.69 8.28 2.07
C ILE A 194 -30.38 6.98 2.46
N TYR A 195 -29.74 6.21 3.33
CA TYR A 195 -30.22 4.93 3.82
C TYR A 195 -30.38 4.95 5.34
N ASN A 196 -31.34 4.18 5.87
CA ASN A 196 -31.42 3.88 7.29
C ASN A 196 -30.56 2.65 7.66
N VAL A 197 -30.54 2.28 8.95
CA VAL A 197 -29.77 1.12 9.46
C VAL A 197 -30.23 -0.24 8.92
N LEU A 198 -31.46 -0.33 8.41
CA LEU A 198 -31.98 -1.55 7.77
C LEU A 198 -31.58 -1.63 6.28
N GLY A 199 -30.91 -0.60 5.75
CA GLY A 199 -30.54 -0.50 4.34
C GLY A 199 -31.64 0.03 3.43
N GLU A 200 -32.77 0.48 3.99
CA GLU A 200 -33.86 1.06 3.20
C GLU A 200 -33.47 2.43 2.66
N THR A 201 -33.79 2.71 1.40
CA THR A 201 -33.52 4.02 0.78
C THR A 201 -34.59 5.02 1.20
N ILE A 202 -34.18 6.04 1.95
CA ILE A 202 -35.04 7.10 2.48
C ILE A 202 -35.09 8.29 1.51
N LEU A 203 -33.99 8.58 0.83
CA LEU A 203 -33.90 9.64 -0.16
C LEU A 203 -33.01 9.22 -1.33
N ASN A 204 -33.41 9.54 -2.55
CA ASN A 204 -32.58 9.43 -3.74
C ASN A 204 -32.79 10.67 -4.62
N LYS A 205 -31.72 11.40 -4.93
CA LYS A 205 -31.78 12.68 -5.66
C LYS A 205 -30.52 12.90 -6.49
N LYS A 206 -30.65 13.43 -7.70
CA LYS A 206 -29.50 13.94 -8.47
C LYS A 206 -28.91 15.17 -7.79
N LEU A 207 -27.58 15.25 -7.76
CA LEU A 207 -26.88 16.42 -7.22
C LEU A 207 -27.03 17.63 -8.16
N PRO A 208 -27.25 18.83 -7.62
CA PRO A 208 -27.14 20.05 -8.41
C PRO A 208 -25.68 20.31 -8.77
N LEU A 209 -25.45 21.10 -9.82
CA LEU A 209 -24.13 21.64 -10.18
C LEU A 209 -23.72 22.74 -9.20
N ASN A 210 -23.49 22.38 -7.94
CA ASN A 210 -23.10 23.27 -6.85
C ASN A 210 -22.12 22.56 -5.91
N ASN A 211 -21.30 23.32 -5.19
CA ASN A 211 -20.37 22.82 -4.17
C ASN A 211 -21.01 22.72 -2.77
N ALA A 212 -22.30 23.01 -2.64
CA ALA A 212 -23.08 22.77 -1.43
C ALA A 212 -24.51 22.32 -1.75
N LEU A 213 -25.10 21.55 -0.83
CA LEU A 213 -26.47 21.08 -0.89
C LEU A 213 -27.06 21.01 0.52
N GLU A 214 -28.28 21.47 0.69
CA GLU A 214 -29.04 21.29 1.93
C GLU A 214 -30.16 20.28 1.72
N ILE A 215 -30.32 19.40 2.72
CA ILE A 215 -31.37 18.38 2.76
C ILE A 215 -32.20 18.61 4.01
N ASP A 216 -33.50 18.77 3.83
CA ASP A 216 -34.45 18.74 4.92
C ASP A 216 -34.64 17.30 5.39
N VAL A 217 -34.18 17.03 6.60
CA VAL A 217 -34.29 15.76 7.33
C VAL A 217 -35.30 15.85 8.47
N SER A 218 -36.07 16.93 8.61
CA SER A 218 -37.03 17.14 9.71
C SER A 218 -38.02 15.99 9.87
N ASN A 219 -38.48 15.42 8.75
CA ASN A 219 -39.42 14.30 8.70
C ASN A 219 -38.76 12.92 8.86
N PHE A 220 -37.45 12.85 9.07
CA PHE A 220 -36.77 11.58 9.30
C PHE A 220 -36.93 11.16 10.76
N ASN A 221 -37.16 9.87 10.97
CA ASN A 221 -37.18 9.27 12.29
C ASN A 221 -35.83 9.46 13.00
N GLN A 222 -35.84 9.51 14.32
CA GLN A 222 -34.60 9.55 15.10
C GLN A 222 -33.78 8.28 14.86
N GLY A 223 -32.48 8.42 14.61
CA GLY A 223 -31.63 7.27 14.32
C GLY A 223 -30.36 7.58 13.54
N LEU A 224 -29.64 6.52 13.18
CA LEU A 224 -28.42 6.58 12.37
C LEU A 224 -28.79 6.44 10.89
N TYR A 225 -28.17 7.27 10.06
CA TYR A 225 -28.34 7.27 8.61
C TYR A 225 -27.00 7.24 7.89
N LEU A 226 -26.99 6.61 6.72
CA LEU A 226 -25.86 6.57 5.79
C LEU A 226 -26.17 7.42 4.57
N VAL A 227 -25.30 8.37 4.26
CA VAL A 227 -25.35 9.22 3.08
C VAL A 227 -24.30 8.72 2.09
N LYS A 228 -24.75 8.27 0.92
CA LYS A 228 -23.90 7.83 -0.19
C LYS A 228 -23.93 8.85 -1.32
N ILE A 229 -22.75 9.21 -1.80
CA ILE A 229 -22.56 9.97 -3.02
C ILE A 229 -21.45 9.28 -3.81
N ASN A 230 -21.77 8.78 -5.01
CA ASN A 230 -20.86 7.96 -5.82
C ASN A 230 -20.31 6.78 -4.98
N ASN A 231 -18.98 6.67 -4.86
CA ASN A 231 -18.31 5.65 -4.05
C ASN A 231 -18.01 6.10 -2.61
N GLN A 232 -18.52 7.25 -2.19
CA GLN A 232 -18.29 7.80 -0.85
C GLN A 232 -19.49 7.58 0.05
N VAL A 233 -19.27 7.14 1.29
CA VAL A 233 -20.32 6.99 2.31
C VAL A 233 -19.93 7.74 3.57
N LYS A 234 -20.84 8.58 4.09
CA LYS A 234 -20.71 9.24 5.40
C LYS A 234 -21.93 8.95 6.26
N ARG A 235 -21.76 9.01 7.57
CA ARG A 235 -22.86 8.79 8.54
C ARG A 235 -23.27 10.08 9.21
N PHE A 236 -24.56 10.23 9.52
CA PHE A 236 -25.06 11.24 10.43
C PHE A 236 -26.13 10.67 11.37
N ILE A 237 -26.34 11.35 12.50
CA ILE A 237 -27.35 11.00 13.50
C ILE A 237 -28.49 12.03 13.40
N LYS A 238 -29.72 11.55 13.23
CA LYS A 238 -30.94 12.35 13.33
C LYS A 238 -31.43 12.37 14.78
N ARG A 239 -31.60 13.57 15.33
CA ARG A 239 -32.24 13.83 16.64
C ARG A 239 -33.67 14.31 16.49
#